data_AF-A0A179IIK0-F1
#
_entry.id   AF-A0A179IIK0-F1
#
_cell.length_a   1.000
_cell.length_b   1.000
_cell.length_c   1.000
_cell.angle_alpha   90.00
_cell.angle_beta   90.00
_cell.angle_gamma   90.00
#
_symmetry.space_group_name_H-M   'P 1'
#
loop_
_entity.id
_entity.type
_entity.pdbx_description
1 polymer ?
#
loop_
_entity_poly.entity_id
_entity_poly.type
_entity_poly.pdbx_seq_one_letter_code
_entity_poly.pdbx_strand_id
1 'polypeptide(L)' 'MVQIPTEQMAQVIEAVGGPLSFKKIPVATPGPDEVLVNVKYSGVCHTDLHAMMGDWPIPS' A
#
# COMPACT_ATOMS: atom_id res chain seq x y z
N MET A 1 -11.21 -19.15 -13.42
CA MET A 1 -10.38 -18.61 -12.32
C MET A 1 -9.88 -17.24 -12.75
N VAL A 2 -9.86 -16.27 -11.85
CA VAL A 2 -9.32 -14.93 -12.14
C VAL A 2 -7.79 -15.04 -12.21
N GLN A 3 -7.18 -14.50 -13.27
CA GLN A 3 -5.72 -14.44 -13.39
C GLN A 3 -5.20 -13.28 -12.52
N ILE A 4 -4.38 -13.60 -11.52
CA ILE A 4 -3.76 -12.62 -10.62
C ILE A 4 -2.43 -12.17 -11.24
N PRO A 5 -2.17 -10.86 -11.40
CA PRO A 5 -0.90 -10.37 -11.93
C PRO A 5 0.23 -10.55 -10.89
N THR A 6 1.48 -10.64 -11.35
CA THR A 6 2.66 -10.73 -10.48
C THR A 6 3.11 -9.38 -9.93
N GLU A 7 2.73 -8.29 -10.58
CA GLU A 7 3.04 -6.91 -10.20
C GLU A 7 1.79 -6.03 -10.20
N GLN A 8 1.81 -4.96 -9.41
CA GLN A 8 0.76 -3.94 -9.32
C GLN A 8 1.36 -2.55 -9.17
N MET A 9 0.59 -1.52 -9.52
CA MET A 9 0.98 -0.12 -9.27
C MET A 9 0.60 0.29 -7.84
N ALA A 10 1.47 1.02 -7.15
CA ALA A 10 1.22 1.55 -5.82
C ALA A 10 1.83 2.95 -5.65
N GLN A 11 1.27 3.72 -4.72
CA GLN A 11 1.93 4.90 -4.16
C GLN A 11 2.80 4.45 -2.99
N VAL A 12 4.10 4.74 -3.05
CA VAL A 12 5.10 4.23 -2.11
C VAL A 12 5.95 5.39 -1.59
N ILE A 13 6.12 5.46 -0.27
CA ILE A 13 7.18 6.24 0.37
C ILE A 13 8.33 5.31 0.74
N GLU A 14 9.56 5.72 0.45
CA GLU A 14 10.75 4.92 0.77
C GLU A 14 11.38 5.32 2.11
N ALA A 15 11.06 6.52 2.59
CA ALA A 15 11.49 7.04 3.88
C ALA A 15 10.37 7.91 4.47
N VAL A 16 10.30 7.94 5.81
CA VAL A 16 9.38 8.78 6.57
C VAL A 16 9.52 10.24 6.15
N GLY A 17 8.39 10.89 5.84
CA GLY A 17 8.35 12.27 5.33
C GLY A 17 8.89 12.46 3.91
N GLY A 18 9.25 11.39 3.21
CA GLY A 18 9.72 11.42 1.84
C GLY A 18 8.61 11.64 0.81
N PRO A 19 8.97 11.88 -0.47
CA PRO A 19 7.98 12.04 -1.54
C PRO A 19 7.29 10.72 -1.87
N LEU A 20 6.02 10.81 -2.29
CA LEU A 20 5.28 9.67 -2.84
C LEU A 20 5.79 9.32 -4.23
N SER A 21 6.06 8.03 -4.45
CA SER A 21 6.48 7.48 -5.74
C SER A 21 5.41 6.53 -6.27
N PHE A 22 4.92 6.81 -7.48
CA PHE A 22 4.01 5.92 -8.18
C PHE A 22 4.82 4.88 -8.96
N LYS A 23 4.90 3.65 -8.44
CA LYS A 23 5.76 2.60 -8.99
C LYS A 23 5.12 1.23 -8.98
N LYS A 24 5.72 0.30 -9.73
CA LYS A 24 5.36 -1.12 -9.68
C LYS A 24 5.95 -1.78 -8.43
N ILE A 25 5.14 -2.64 -7.80
CA ILE A 25 5.52 -3.50 -6.68
C ILE A 25 4.98 -4.92 -6.92
N PRO A 26 5.57 -5.96 -6.32
CA PRO A 26 5.01 -7.31 -6.40
C PRO A 26 3.60 -7.39 -5.77
N VAL A 27 2.75 -8.25 -6.32
CA VAL A 27 1.49 -8.62 -5.68
C VAL A 27 1.78 -9.64 -4.58
N ALA A 28 1.28 -9.40 -3.38
CA ALA A 28 1.48 -10.29 -2.24
C ALA A 28 0.71 -11.62 -2.42
N THR A 29 1.33 -12.72 -1.97
CA THR A 29 0.65 -14.01 -1.83
C THR A 29 0.02 -14.08 -0.44
N PRO A 30 -1.31 -14.20 -0.31
CA PRO A 30 -1.95 -14.27 1.00
C PRO A 30 -1.55 -15.55 1.76
N GLY A 31 -1.33 -15.42 3.06
CA GLY A 31 -1.19 -16.55 3.98
C GLY A 31 -2.51 -17.31 4.22
N PRO A 32 -2.52 -18.31 5.11
CA PRO A 32 -3.69 -19.16 5.36
C PRO A 32 -4.97 -18.41 5.78
N ASP A 33 -4.83 -17.30 6.52
CA ASP A 33 -5.94 -16.51 7.08
C ASP A 33 -6.04 -15.10 6.45
N GLU A 34 -5.44 -14.90 5.29
CA GLU A 34 -5.42 -13.61 4.59
C GLU A 34 -6.23 -13.64 3.30
N VAL A 35 -6.66 -12.46 2.84
CA VAL A 35 -7.37 -12.31 1.56
C VAL A 35 -6.65 -11.30 0.68
N LEU A 36 -6.53 -11.63 -0.61
CA LEU A 36 -6.03 -10.69 -1.61
C LEU A 36 -7.20 -9.89 -2.21
N VAL A 37 -7.15 -8.57 -2.08
CA VAL A 37 -8.20 -7.66 -2.56
C VAL A 37 -7.72 -6.87 -3.78
N ASN A 38 -8.51 -6.90 -4.85
CA ASN A 38 -8.30 -6.05 -6.03
C ASN A 38 -8.91 -4.66 -5.80
N VAL A 39 -8.14 -3.75 -5.20
CA VAL A 39 -8.57 -2.38 -4.91
C VAL A 39 -8.85 -1.63 -6.22
N LYS A 40 -10.11 -1.20 -6.41
CA LYS A 40 -10.54 -0.43 -7.60
C LYS A 40 -10.41 1.08 -7.40
N TYR A 41 -10.70 1.54 -6.19
CA TYR A 41 -10.64 2.93 -5.78
C TYR A 41 -10.22 2.98 -4.31
N SER A 42 -9.40 3.96 -3.94
CA SER A 42 -9.01 4.23 -2.55
C SER A 42 -9.22 5.71 -2.27
N GLY A 43 -9.88 6.01 -1.15
CA GLY A 43 -9.88 7.35 -0.59
C GLY A 43 -8.54 7.65 0.10
N VAL A 44 -8.27 8.93 0.31
CA VAL A 44 -7.17 9.43 1.15
C VAL A 44 -7.77 10.32 2.22
N CYS A 45 -7.30 10.17 3.45
CA CYS A 45 -7.70 10.94 4.62
C CYS A 45 -6.47 11.54 5.33
N HIS A 46 -6.70 12.34 6.36
CA HIS A 46 -5.60 12.93 7.14
C HIS A 46 -4.76 11.90 7.89
N THR A 47 -5.32 10.75 8.27
CA THR A 47 -4.56 9.66 8.89
C THR A 47 -3.45 9.15 7.99
N ASP A 48 -3.67 9.11 6.67
CA ASP A 48 -2.64 8.68 5.71
C ASP A 48 -1.44 9.64 5.72
N LEU A 49 -1.69 10.94 5.89
CA LEU A 49 -0.64 11.95 6.02
C LEU A 49 0.17 11.76 7.30
N HIS A 50 -0.49 11.48 8.43
CA HIS A 50 0.20 11.19 9.68
C HIS A 50 1.06 9.91 9.59
N ALA A 51 0.52 8.86 8.98
CA ALA A 51 1.29 7.64 8.73
C ALA A 51 2.51 7.92 7.84
N MET A 52 2.35 8.75 6.81
CA MET A 52 3.45 9.18 5.93
C MET A 52 4.54 9.98 6.67
N MET A 53 4.16 10.82 7.63
CA MET A 53 5.07 11.63 8.45
C MET A 53 5.68 10.84 9.61
N GLY A 54 5.23 9.61 9.87
CA GLY A 54 5.73 8.76 10.95
C GLY A 54 5.30 9.23 12.35
N ASP A 55 4.27 10.06 12.45
CA ASP A 55 3.73 10.57 13.72
C ASP A 55 2.39 9.90 14.11
N TRP A 56 1.97 8.87 13.35
CA TRP A 56 0.85 8.01 13.69
C TRP A 56 1.25 7.01 14.80
N PRO A 57 0.38 6.69 15.78
CA PRO A 57 0.73 5.86 16.95
C PRO A 57 0.95 4.36 16.67
N ILE A 58 1.19 3.98 15.41
CA ILE A 58 1.52 2.62 14.97
C ILE A 58 2.89 2.69 14.30
N PRO A 59 3.83 1.75 14.59
CA PRO A 59 5.13 1.73 13.94
C PRO A 59 5.00 1.70 12.41
N SER A 60 5.69 2.62 11.76
CA SER A 60 5.84 2.74 10.30
C SER A 60 7.02 1.92 9.78
#